data_AF-A0A0M3JMK2-F1
#
_entry.id   AF-A0A0M3JMK2-F1
#
_cell.length_a   1.000
_cell.length_b   1.000
_cell.length_c   1.000
_cell.angle_alpha   90.00
_cell.angle_beta   90.00
_cell.angle_gamma   90.00
#
_symmetry.space_group_name_H-M   'P 1'
#
loop_
_entity.id
_entity.type
_entity.pdbx_description
1 polymer ?
#
loop_
_entity_poly.entity_id
_entity_poly.type
_entity_poly.pdbx_seq_one_letter_code
_entity_poly.pdbx_strand_id
1 'polypeptide(L)'
;MTSICGSSVKKSVETTSTSAANDLECEIVKQGDLVRQLKAADPKSVESKAAIAKLLELKKKFKEVTGAEYKPKPATTTGGDKEKKKP
;
A
#
# COMPACT_ATOMS: atom_id res chain seq x y z
N MET A 1 5.67 14.60 -13.10
CA MET A 1 6.03 13.17 -13.10
C MET A 1 6.77 12.82 -11.81
N THR A 2 6.10 12.36 -10.76
CA THR A 2 6.77 11.80 -9.57
C THR A 2 7.02 10.31 -9.78
N SER A 3 8.13 10.02 -10.45
CA SER A 3 8.71 8.68 -10.51
C SER A 3 9.73 8.58 -9.37
N ILE A 4 9.34 7.97 -8.26
CA ILE A 4 10.27 7.66 -7.16
C ILE A 4 9.92 6.26 -6.65
N CYS A 5 10.37 5.26 -7.41
CA CYS A 5 11.06 4.13 -6.83
C CYS A 5 11.92 3.51 -7.92
N GLY A 6 13.14 4.05 -8.05
CA GLY A 6 14.13 3.57 -8.99
C GLY A 6 14.63 2.20 -8.57
N SER A 7 14.26 1.18 -9.35
CA SER A 7 14.87 -0.14 -9.28
C SER A 7 16.37 0.00 -9.58
N SER A 8 17.23 -0.41 -8.64
CA SER A 8 18.48 -1.14 -8.88
C SER A 8 19.54 -0.80 -7.83
N VAL A 9 19.62 -1.58 -6.74
CA VAL A 9 20.91 -2.03 -6.18
C VAL A 9 20.72 -3.38 -5.48
N LYS A 10 21.26 -4.45 -6.07
CA LYS A 10 21.71 -5.62 -5.30
C LYS A 10 22.99 -5.21 -4.58
N LYS A 11 23.02 -5.06 -3.24
CA LYS A 11 24.20 -5.38 -2.37
C LYS A 11 23.95 -5.01 -0.89
N SER A 12 24.07 -6.04 -0.05
CA SER A 12 24.71 -6.10 1.28
C SER A 12 24.38 -5.06 2.35
N VAL A 13 23.73 -5.55 3.41
CA VAL A 13 24.05 -5.41 4.84
C VAL A 13 24.67 -4.08 5.31
N GLU A 14 23.97 -3.49 6.28
CA GLU A 14 24.41 -2.47 7.27
C GLU A 14 24.02 -1.00 7.02
N THR A 15 22.71 -0.78 6.86
CA THR A 15 21.94 0.43 7.26
C THR A 15 20.44 0.05 7.23
N THR A 16 20.14 -1.12 7.79
CA THR A 16 19.15 -2.07 7.25
C THR A 16 17.68 -1.73 7.46
N SER A 17 17.33 -0.93 8.46
CA SER A 17 15.91 -0.68 8.77
C SER A 17 15.27 0.36 7.84
N THR A 18 16.01 1.40 7.45
CA THR A 18 15.44 2.50 6.64
C THR A 18 15.29 2.12 5.17
N SER A 19 16.25 1.37 4.59
CA SER A 19 16.14 0.93 3.20
C SER A 19 15.03 -0.11 3.02
N ALA A 20 14.91 -1.07 3.94
CA ALA A 20 13.82 -2.05 3.93
C ALA A 20 12.45 -1.38 4.09
N ALA A 21 12.36 -0.33 4.92
CA ALA A 21 11.15 0.47 5.04
C ALA A 21 10.75 1.14 3.71
N ASN A 22 11.70 1.79 3.03
CA ASN A 22 11.45 2.42 1.73
C ASN A 22 11.01 1.41 0.67
N ASP A 23 11.67 0.23 0.63
CA ASP A 23 11.30 -0.85 -0.29
C ASP A 23 9.87 -1.34 -0.03
N LEU A 24 9.53 -1.58 1.25
CA LEU A 24 8.18 -1.97 1.66
C LEU A 24 7.14 -0.90 1.32
N GLU A 25 7.47 0.39 1.52
CA GLU A 25 6.60 1.50 1.14
C GLU A 25 6.31 1.51 -0.36
N CYS A 26 7.35 1.36 -1.20
CA CYS A 26 7.21 1.24 -2.64
C CYS A 26 6.38 0.03 -3.07
N GLU A 27 6.58 -1.12 -2.42
CA GLU A 27 5.77 -2.31 -2.66
C GLU A 27 4.30 -2.09 -2.27
N ILE A 28 4.02 -1.43 -1.14
CA ILE A 28 2.65 -1.12 -0.71
C ILE A 28 1.94 -0.22 -1.74
N VAL A 29 2.63 0.79 -2.27
CA VAL A 29 2.07 1.67 -3.32
C VAL A 29 1.74 0.87 -4.58
N LYS A 30 2.71 0.13 -5.12
CA LYS A 30 2.54 -0.70 -6.32
C LYS A 30 1.41 -1.71 -6.15
N GLN A 31 1.36 -2.35 -4.98
CA GLN A 31 0.34 -3.35 -4.67
C GLN A 31 -1.05 -2.70 -4.53
N GLY A 32 -1.14 -1.49 -3.98
CA GLY A 32 -2.38 -0.72 -3.89
C GLY A 32 -2.96 -0.35 -5.25
N ASP A 33 -2.12 0.08 -6.19
CA ASP A 33 -2.51 0.37 -7.57
C ASP A 33 -3.01 -0.90 -8.28
N LEU A 34 -2.29 -2.01 -8.11
CA LEU A 34 -2.68 -3.31 -8.65
C LEU A 34 -4.03 -3.77 -8.09
N VAL A 35 -4.27 -3.62 -6.79
CA VAL A 35 -5.59 -3.89 -6.18
C VAL A 35 -6.68 -3.02 -6.80
N ARG A 36 -6.42 -1.73 -7.03
CA ARG A 36 -7.40 -0.83 -7.67
C ARG A 36 -7.69 -1.26 -9.11
N GLN A 37 -6.67 -1.61 -9.89
CA GLN A 37 -6.81 -2.09 -11.27
C GLN A 37 -7.56 -3.42 -11.32
N LEU A 38 -7.15 -4.42 -10.53
CA LEU A 38 -7.78 -5.74 -10.49
C LEU A 38 -9.22 -5.66 -9.98
N LYS A 39 -9.52 -4.80 -9.01
CA LYS A 39 -10.91 -4.58 -8.56
C LYS A 39 -11.77 -3.85 -9.59
N ALA A 40 -11.18 -2.95 -10.37
CA ALA A 40 -11.88 -2.27 -11.46
C ALA A 40 -12.16 -3.19 -12.64
N ALA A 41 -11.22 -4.10 -12.95
CA ALA A 41 -11.39 -5.13 -13.96
C ALA A 41 -12.36 -6.23 -13.50
N ASP A 42 -12.06 -6.90 -12.39
CA ASP A 42 -12.88 -8.00 -11.89
C ASP A 42 -12.77 -8.18 -10.35
N PRO A 43 -13.69 -7.60 -9.56
CA PRO A 43 -13.58 -7.54 -8.10
C PRO A 43 -13.71 -8.90 -7.40
N LYS A 44 -14.16 -9.94 -8.11
CA LYS A 44 -14.32 -11.29 -7.56
C LYS A 44 -13.20 -12.24 -7.99
N SER A 45 -12.27 -11.78 -8.83
CA SER A 45 -11.12 -12.58 -9.25
C SER A 45 -10.27 -13.01 -8.03
N VAL A 46 -9.74 -14.23 -8.10
CA VAL A 46 -8.80 -14.78 -7.12
C VAL A 46 -7.57 -13.87 -7.02
N GLU A 47 -7.13 -13.29 -8.12
CA GLU A 47 -6.00 -12.36 -8.17
C GLU A 47 -6.28 -11.09 -7.38
N SER A 48 -7.50 -10.55 -7.47
CA SER A 48 -7.92 -9.37 -6.70
C SER A 48 -7.85 -9.64 -5.20
N LYS A 49 -8.35 -10.81 -4.76
CA LYS A 49 -8.30 -11.23 -3.35
C LYS A 49 -6.87 -11.48 -2.88
N ALA A 50 -6.06 -12.17 -3.68
CA ALA A 50 -4.65 -12.42 -3.39
C ALA A 50 -3.87 -11.09 -3.28
N ALA A 51 -4.16 -10.14 -4.17
CA ALA A 51 -3.55 -8.83 -4.16
C ALA A 51 -3.91 -8.01 -2.92
N ILE A 52 -5.16 -8.08 -2.46
CA ILE A 52 -5.62 -7.45 -1.21
C ILE A 52 -4.92 -8.10 0.00
N ALA A 53 -4.84 -9.43 0.05
CA ALA A 53 -4.15 -10.14 1.12
C ALA A 53 -2.67 -9.71 1.21
N LYS A 54 -1.97 -9.68 0.06
CA LYS A 54 -0.58 -9.23 -0.02
C LYS A 54 -0.42 -7.77 0.44
N LEU A 55 -1.35 -6.88 0.07
CA LEU A 55 -1.33 -5.48 0.52
C LEU A 55 -1.41 -5.38 2.06
N LEU A 56 -2.22 -6.20 2.70
CA LEU A 56 -2.35 -6.24 4.17
C LEU A 56 -1.09 -6.76 4.84
N GLU A 57 -0.47 -7.81 4.28
CA GLU A 57 0.80 -8.34 4.78
C GLU A 57 1.94 -7.31 4.68
N LEU A 58 2.06 -6.62 3.54
CA LEU A 58 3.08 -5.59 3.34
C LEU A 58 2.93 -4.44 4.35
N LYS A 59 1.71 -4.00 4.62
CA LYS A 59 1.45 -2.97 5.65
C LYS A 59 1.84 -3.43 7.06
N LYS A 60 1.62 -4.70 7.39
CA LYS A 60 2.06 -5.28 8.68
C LYS A 60 3.58 -5.30 8.77
N LYS A 61 4.26 -5.81 7.74
CA LYS A 61 5.74 -5.82 7.67
C LYS A 61 6.32 -4.40 7.77
N PHE A 62 5.73 -3.44 7.07
CA PHE A 62 6.15 -2.05 7.15
C PHE A 62 6.03 -1.51 8.58
N LYS A 63 4.92 -1.79 9.27
CA LYS A 63 4.73 -1.40 10.67
C LYS A 63 5.70 -2.10 11.62
N GLU A 64 6.02 -3.37 11.38
CA GLU A 64 6.99 -4.12 12.19
C GLU A 64 8.42 -3.58 12.02
N VAL A 65 8.79 -3.20 10.79
CA VAL A 65 10.14 -2.67 10.47
C VAL A 65 10.31 -1.21 10.89
N THR A 66 9.29 -0.37 10.69
CA THR A 66 9.38 1.08 10.94
C THR A 66 8.81 1.53 12.27
N GLY A 67 7.94 0.71 12.88
CA GLY A 67 7.07 1.14 13.98
C GLY A 67 5.94 2.10 13.55
N ALA A 68 5.86 2.46 12.27
CA ALA A 68 4.91 3.43 11.73
C ALA A 68 3.82 2.76 10.90
N GLU A 69 2.59 3.24 11.03
CA GLU A 69 1.46 2.70 10.27
C GLU A 69 1.33 3.40 8.91
N TYR A 70 1.48 2.63 7.82
CA TYR A 70 1.29 3.16 6.47
C TYR A 70 -0.18 3.58 6.26
N LYS A 71 -0.39 4.91 6.18
CA LYS A 71 -1.68 5.53 5.88
C LYS A 71 -1.72 5.90 4.39
N PRO A 72 -2.45 5.15 3.53
CA PRO A 72 -2.73 5.63 2.19
C PRO A 72 -3.54 6.91 2.32
N LYS A 73 -2.98 8.07 1.94
CA LYS A 73 -3.77 9.30 1.85
C LYS A 73 -4.83 9.06 0.77
N PRO A 74 -6.12 9.06 1.11
CA PRO A 74 -7.15 9.00 0.08
C PRO A 74 -7.01 10.27 -0.75
N ALA A 75 -6.60 10.13 -2.01
CA ALA A 75 -6.78 11.18 -2.99
C ALA A 75 -8.29 11.43 -3.07
N THR A 76 -8.73 12.47 -2.37
CA THR A 76 -9.98 13.23 -2.57
C THR A 76 -11.02 12.52 -3.41
N THR A 77 -11.85 11.69 -2.78
CA THR A 77 -13.23 11.50 -3.23
C THR A 77 -14.13 11.95 -2.11
N THR A 78 -14.59 13.19 -2.23
CA THR A 78 -15.90 13.63 -1.78
C THR A 78 -16.93 12.52 -2.04
N GLY A 79 -17.73 12.15 -1.02
CA GLY A 79 -18.91 11.30 -1.20
C GLY A 79 -19.10 10.25 -0.11
N GLY A 80 -19.58 10.69 1.05
CA GLY A 80 -19.97 9.77 2.13
C GLY A 80 -20.48 10.48 3.38
N ASP A 81 -21.34 11.50 3.20
CA ASP A 81 -22.27 11.89 4.25
C ASP A 81 -23.02 10.63 4.75
N LYS A 82 -22.92 10.37 6.04
CA LYS A 82 -24.00 9.78 6.82
C LYS A 82 -24.12 10.60 8.10
N GLU A 83 -24.67 11.80 7.93
CA GLU A 83 -25.42 12.46 8.99
C GLU A 83 -26.63 11.58 9.33
N LYS A 84 -26.53 10.83 10.43
CA LYS A 84 -27.69 10.22 11.10
C LYS A 84 -28.11 11.10 12.28
N LYS A 85 -29.06 11.99 11.96
CA LYS A 85 -30.12 12.59 12.80
C LYS A 85 -30.34 12.00 14.22
N LYS A 86 -30.11 12.82 15.25
CA LYS A 86 -31.02 13.19 16.39
C LYS A 86 -30.25 14.11 17.38
N PRO A 87 -30.89 15.01 18.16
CA PRO A 87 -32.17 14.86 18.87
C PRO A 87 -33.38 15.44 18.15
#